data_AF-A0A966V7V5-F1
#
_entry.id   AF-A0A966V7V5-F1
#
_cell.length_a   1.000
_cell.length_b   1.000
_cell.length_c   1.000
_cell.angle_alpha   90.00
_cell.angle_beta   90.00
_cell.angle_gamma   90.00
#
_symmetry.space_group_name_H-M   'P 1'
#
loop_
_entity.id
_entity.type
_entity.pdbx_description
1 polymer ?
#
loop_
_entity_poly.entity_id
_entity_poly.type
_entity_poly.pdbx_seq_one_letter_code
_entity_poly.pdbx_strand_id
1 'polypeptide(L)'
;MHTSNVNQKLTKEREIMSSVVNTHISELIHQVLLYRDQGQWEKLEQFFIEKPYIDDEALTQQAPSERTSSSAIYNWRRIVRDLYYSAKHKVVGGMKIERTGRKEVAAESEVEAKYYTAKGNT
;
A
#
# COMPACT_ATOMS: atom_id res chain seq x y z
N MET A 1 -0.12 -16.81 -43.23
CA MET A 1 -1.14 -15.92 -42.63
C MET A 1 -1.73 -16.43 -41.29
N HIS A 2 -1.51 -17.68 -40.88
CA HIS A 2 -2.06 -18.22 -39.61
C HIS A 2 -1.30 -17.81 -38.33
N THR A 3 -0.02 -17.44 -38.44
CA THR A 3 0.86 -17.13 -37.29
C THR A 3 0.61 -15.75 -36.66
N SER A 4 0.16 -14.76 -37.44
CA SER A 4 -0.11 -13.41 -36.93
C SER A 4 -1.30 -13.35 -35.96
N ASN A 5 -2.32 -14.19 -36.17
CA ASN A 5 -3.53 -14.20 -35.34
C ASN A 5 -3.29 -14.83 -33.95
N VAL A 6 -2.42 -15.84 -33.89
CA VAL A 6 -2.04 -16.50 -32.63
C VAL A 6 -1.20 -15.57 -31.76
N ASN A 7 -0.22 -14.87 -32.34
CA ASN A 7 0.60 -13.92 -31.60
C ASN A 7 -0.21 -12.72 -31.08
N GLN A 8 -1.15 -12.19 -31.86
CA GLN A 8 -2.04 -11.13 -31.37
C GLN A 8 -2.92 -11.57 -30.20
N LYS A 9 -3.46 -12.80 -30.25
CA LYS A 9 -4.26 -13.35 -29.15
C LYS A 9 -3.44 -13.52 -27.86
N LEU A 10 -2.23 -14.10 -27.97
CA LEU A 10 -1.33 -14.29 -26.82
C LEU A 10 -0.88 -12.96 -26.19
N THR A 11 -0.62 -11.94 -27.00
CA THR A 11 -0.28 -10.60 -26.50
C THR A 11 -1.45 -9.98 -25.73
N LYS A 12 -2.67 -10.06 -26.28
CA LYS A 12 -3.87 -9.54 -25.63
C LYS A 12 -4.19 -10.25 -24.31
N GLU A 13 -4.02 -11.58 -24.25
CA GLU A 13 -4.18 -12.35 -23.02
C GLU A 13 -3.17 -11.94 -21.94
N ARG A 14 -1.91 -11.68 -22.32
CA ARG A 14 -0.88 -11.17 -21.40
C ARG A 14 -1.19 -9.77 -20.88
N GLU A 15 -1.68 -8.87 -21.74
CA GLU A 15 -2.10 -7.52 -21.35
C GLU A 15 -3.27 -7.56 -20.37
N ILE A 16 -4.28 -8.40 -20.63
CA ILE A 16 -5.42 -8.59 -19.74
C ILE A 16 -4.96 -9.13 -18.38
N MET A 17 -4.13 -10.17 -18.37
CA MET A 17 -3.59 -10.72 -17.12
C MET A 17 -2.78 -9.69 -16.34
N SER A 18 -1.97 -8.88 -17.02
CA SER A 18 -1.24 -7.77 -16.39
C SER A 18 -2.18 -6.72 -15.81
N SER A 19 -3.26 -6.38 -16.52
CA SER A 19 -4.26 -5.42 -16.06
C SER A 19 -5.02 -5.92 -14.83
N VAL A 20 -5.39 -7.20 -14.80
CA VAL A 20 -6.05 -7.83 -13.65
C VAL A 20 -5.13 -7.83 -12.43
N VAL A 21 -3.86 -8.22 -12.60
CA VAL A 21 -2.87 -8.18 -11.51
C VAL A 21 -2.69 -6.76 -10.99
N ASN A 22 -2.54 -5.76 -11.87
CA ASN A 22 -2.39 -4.37 -11.46
C ASN A 22 -3.60 -3.87 -10.67
N THR A 23 -4.81 -4.21 -11.13
CA THR A 23 -6.05 -3.87 -10.43
C THR A 23 -6.06 -4.46 -9.02
N HIS A 24 -5.72 -5.74 -8.89
CA HIS A 24 -5.68 -6.42 -7.60
C HIS A 24 -4.65 -5.80 -6.64
N ILE A 25 -3.46 -5.46 -7.13
CA ILE A 25 -2.43 -4.79 -6.32
C ILE A 25 -2.89 -3.42 -5.84
N SER A 26 -3.55 -2.63 -6.70
CA SER A 26 -4.14 -1.36 -6.30
C SER A 26 -5.21 -1.54 -5.22
N GLU A 27 -6.11 -2.52 -5.38
CA GLU A 27 -7.14 -2.84 -4.38
C GLU A 27 -6.53 -3.20 -3.01
N LEU A 28 -5.48 -4.02 -2.99
CA LEU A 28 -4.79 -4.37 -1.75
C LEU A 28 -4.20 -3.14 -1.05
N ILE A 29 -3.55 -2.24 -1.81
CA ILE A 29 -2.99 -1.00 -1.25
C ILE A 29 -4.10 -0.10 -0.71
N HIS A 30 -5.21 0.06 -1.45
CA HIS A 30 -6.36 0.81 -0.97
C HIS A 30 -6.95 0.22 0.32
N GLN A 31 -6.99 -1.11 0.43
CA GLN A 31 -7.48 -1.79 1.61
C GLN A 31 -6.58 -1.59 2.84
N VAL A 32 -5.25 -1.64 2.65
CA VAL A 32 -4.26 -1.31 3.69
C VAL A 32 -4.48 0.12 4.20
N LEU A 33 -4.63 1.09 3.30
CA LEU A 33 -4.89 2.49 3.66
C LEU A 33 -6.22 2.63 4.43
N LEU A 34 -7.28 1.97 3.95
CA LEU A 34 -8.59 2.01 4.58
C LEU A 34 -8.58 1.41 6.00
N TYR A 35 -7.93 0.27 6.18
CA TYR A 35 -7.81 -0.36 7.50
C TYR A 35 -6.98 0.49 8.46
N ARG A 36 -5.97 1.20 7.96
CA ARG A 36 -5.21 2.17 8.76
C ARG A 36 -6.09 3.32 9.23
N ASP A 37 -6.89 3.89 8.34
CA ASP A 37 -7.82 5.00 8.65
C ASP A 37 -8.90 4.59 9.66
N GLN A 38 -9.39 3.35 9.56
CA GLN A 38 -10.43 2.80 10.44
C GLN A 38 -9.89 2.23 11.76
N GLY A 39 -8.56 2.23 11.95
CA GLY A 39 -7.92 1.61 13.11
C GLY A 39 -8.15 0.10 13.23
N GLN A 40 -8.32 -0.59 12.10
CA GLN A 40 -8.52 -2.05 12.02
C GLN A 40 -7.17 -2.78 12.03
N TRP A 41 -6.40 -2.63 13.12
CA TRP A 41 -5.01 -3.06 13.22
C TRP A 41 -4.83 -4.57 13.04
N GLU A 42 -5.74 -5.37 13.59
CA GLU A 42 -5.70 -6.83 13.50
C GLU A 42 -5.89 -7.32 12.05
N LYS A 43 -6.65 -6.57 11.23
CA LYS A 43 -6.81 -6.88 9.80
C LYS A 43 -5.58 -6.48 8.99
N LEU A 44 -4.91 -5.40 9.37
CA LEU A 44 -3.69 -4.91 8.73
C LEU A 44 -2.55 -5.93 8.80
N GLU A 45 -2.40 -6.64 9.92
CA GLU A 45 -1.33 -7.64 10.10
C GLU A 45 -1.34 -8.72 9.00
N GLN A 46 -2.50 -9.04 8.44
CA GLN A 46 -2.67 -10.05 7.39
C GLN A 46 -2.08 -9.64 6.03
N PHE A 47 -1.77 -8.35 5.83
CA PHE A 47 -1.26 -7.82 4.56
C PHE A 47 0.26 -7.72 4.49
N PHE A 48 0.95 -7.95 5.61
CA PHE A 48 2.40 -7.85 5.67
C PHE A 48 3.03 -9.24 5.78
N ILE A 49 4.21 -9.37 5.17
CA ILE A 49 5.15 -10.43 5.57
C ILE A 49 5.60 -10.19 7.02
N GLU A 50 6.22 -11.18 7.66
CA GLU A 50 6.60 -11.06 9.08
C GLU A 50 7.55 -9.87 9.35
N LYS A 51 8.48 -9.60 8.43
CA LYS A 51 9.50 -8.55 8.55
C LYS A 51 9.56 -7.65 7.30
N PRO A 52 8.59 -6.76 7.09
CA PRO A 52 8.68 -5.79 6.01
C PRO A 52 9.83 -4.81 6.24
N TYR A 53 10.44 -4.35 5.15
CA TYR A 53 11.23 -3.14 5.15
C TYR A 53 10.30 -1.93 5.26
N ILE A 54 10.56 -1.04 6.22
CA ILE A 54 9.75 0.13 6.50
C ILE A 54 10.63 1.38 6.43
N ASP A 55 10.25 2.30 5.55
CA ASP A 55 10.75 3.66 5.52
C ASP A 55 9.60 4.61 5.91
N ASP A 56 9.61 5.03 7.16
CA ASP A 56 8.69 6.02 7.71
C ASP A 56 9.45 7.08 8.52
N GLU A 57 10.72 7.32 8.18
CA GLU A 57 11.63 8.20 8.94
C GLU A 57 11.04 9.61 9.10
N ALA A 58 10.39 10.12 8.05
CA ALA A 58 9.70 11.42 8.10
C ALA A 58 8.59 11.50 9.17
N LEU A 59 8.01 10.38 9.57
CA LEU A 59 6.95 10.29 10.59
C LEU A 59 7.49 9.91 11.97
N THR A 60 8.49 9.04 12.03
CA THR A 60 8.96 8.41 13.28
C THR A 60 10.32 8.92 13.76
N GLN A 61 11.08 9.60 12.89
CA GLN A 61 12.51 9.92 13.06
C GLN A 61 13.39 8.67 13.27
N GLN A 62 12.90 7.50 12.87
CA GLN A 62 13.66 6.25 12.91
C GLN A 62 14.20 5.94 11.52
N ALA A 63 15.49 5.61 11.44
CA ALA A 63 16.11 5.19 10.18
C ALA A 63 15.34 4.03 9.53
N PRO A 64 15.28 4.00 8.18
CA PRO A 64 14.65 2.90 7.46
C PRO A 64 15.25 1.54 7.82
N SER A 65 14.40 0.56 8.12
CA SER A 65 14.85 -0.76 8.57
C SER A 65 13.81 -1.85 8.37
N GLU A 66 14.25 -3.12 8.41
CA GLU A 66 13.34 -4.25 8.57
C GLU A 66 12.78 -4.28 9.98
N ARG A 67 11.45 -4.36 10.10
CA ARG A 67 10.74 -4.36 11.38
C ARG A 67 9.70 -5.46 11.37
N THR A 68 9.35 -6.01 12.53
CA THR A 68 8.20 -6.93 12.58
C THR A 68 6.93 -6.18 12.18
N SER A 69 6.02 -6.83 11.48
CA SER A 69 4.74 -6.24 11.07
C SER A 69 3.98 -5.64 12.26
N SER A 70 3.93 -6.35 13.40
CA SER A 70 3.31 -5.85 14.63
C SER A 70 4.00 -4.61 15.20
N SER A 71 5.33 -4.50 15.11
CA SER A 71 6.06 -3.30 15.56
C SER A 71 5.75 -2.09 14.66
N ALA A 72 5.74 -2.29 13.34
CA ALA A 72 5.38 -1.24 12.39
C ALA A 72 3.94 -0.74 12.61
N ILE A 73 2.98 -1.66 12.76
CA ILE A 73 1.57 -1.35 12.99
C ILE A 73 1.37 -0.67 14.35
N TYR A 74 2.09 -1.09 15.40
CA TYR A 74 2.06 -0.43 16.70
C TYR A 74 2.50 1.04 16.61
N ASN A 75 3.58 1.32 15.88
CA ASN A 75 4.05 2.69 15.67
C ASN A 75 3.01 3.55 14.93
N TRP A 76 2.39 3.03 13.88
CA TRP A 76 1.33 3.73 13.17
C TRP A 76 0.11 3.99 14.05
N ARG A 77 -0.31 3.00 14.84
CA ARG A 77 -1.39 3.15 15.82
C ARG A 77 -1.09 4.24 16.85
N ARG A 78 0.15 4.30 17.34
CA ARG A 78 0.60 5.32 18.28
C ARG A 78 0.54 6.72 17.67
N ILE A 79 1.02 6.88 16.44
CA ILE A 79 0.95 8.15 15.69
C ILE A 79 -0.49 8.61 15.54
N VAL A 80 -1.37 7.71 15.08
CA VAL A 80 -2.79 8.04 14.90
C VAL A 80 -3.38 8.48 16.24
N ARG A 81 -3.19 7.73 17.32
CA ARG A 81 -3.75 8.09 18.65
C ARG A 81 -3.18 9.37 19.24
N ASP A 82 -1.86 9.53 19.21
CA ASP A 82 -1.17 10.59 19.97
C ASP A 82 -1.26 11.95 19.26
N LEU A 83 -1.28 11.95 17.92
CA LEU A 83 -1.30 13.18 17.13
C LEU A 83 -2.69 13.50 16.58
N TYR A 84 -3.55 12.49 16.38
CA TYR A 84 -4.76 12.65 15.56
C TYR A 84 -6.01 12.00 16.19
N TYR A 85 -7.17 12.60 15.96
CA TYR A 85 -8.46 11.99 16.26
C TYR A 85 -8.84 10.97 15.17
N SER A 86 -8.59 11.31 13.90
CA SER A 86 -8.78 10.41 12.77
C SER A 86 -7.82 10.76 11.62
N ALA A 87 -7.60 9.79 10.73
CA ALA A 87 -6.82 9.97 9.50
C ALA A 87 -7.67 9.58 8.28
N LYS A 88 -7.34 10.17 7.14
CA LYS A 88 -7.88 9.79 5.83
C LYS A 88 -6.77 9.78 4.80
N HIS A 89 -6.42 8.61 4.28
CA HIS A 89 -5.46 8.44 3.20
C HIS A 89 -6.19 8.23 1.88
N LYS A 90 -5.71 8.89 0.84
CA LYS A 90 -6.23 8.76 -0.51
C LYS A 90 -5.07 8.70 -1.48
N VAL A 91 -5.00 7.64 -2.28
CA VAL A 91 -4.14 7.62 -3.47
C VAL A 91 -4.57 8.75 -4.39
N VAL A 92 -3.64 9.64 -4.69
CA VAL A 92 -3.82 10.75 -5.64
C VAL A 92 -2.94 10.48 -6.85
N GLY A 93 -3.51 10.66 -8.05
CA GLY A 93 -2.82 10.27 -9.28
C GLY A 93 -2.95 8.78 -9.62
N GLY A 94 -2.09 8.31 -10.52
CA GLY A 94 -2.03 6.91 -10.94
C GLY A 94 -1.03 6.13 -10.11
N MET A 95 -1.32 4.84 -9.87
CA MET A 95 -0.39 3.91 -9.25
C MET A 95 0.49 3.27 -10.32
N LYS A 96 1.80 3.51 -10.23
CA LYS A 96 2.79 2.88 -11.09
C LYS A 96 3.12 1.50 -10.52
N ILE A 97 2.80 0.45 -11.25
CA ILE A 97 3.05 -0.93 -10.83
C ILE A 97 4.04 -1.57 -11.80
N GLU A 98 5.16 -2.04 -11.27
CA GLU A 98 6.23 -2.68 -12.03
C GLU A 98 6.52 -4.05 -11.45
N ARG A 99 6.67 -5.05 -12.33
CA ARG A 99 7.06 -6.39 -11.90
C ARG A 99 8.57 -6.41 -11.64
N THR A 100 8.95 -6.70 -10.41
CA THR A 100 10.35 -6.77 -9.98
C THR A 100 10.88 -8.20 -9.92
N GLY A 101 9.99 -9.19 -9.85
CA GLY A 101 10.36 -10.61 -9.79
C GLY A 101 9.25 -11.55 -10.23
N ARG A 102 9.46 -12.86 -10.07
CA ARG A 102 8.47 -13.88 -10.51
C ARG A 102 7.15 -13.78 -9.74
N LYS A 103 7.18 -13.40 -8.47
CA LYS A 103 6.00 -13.23 -7.60
C LYS A 103 6.03 -11.90 -6.86
N GLU A 104 6.79 -10.94 -7.39
CA GLU A 104 7.10 -9.68 -6.73
C GLU A 104 6.76 -8.52 -7.66
N VAL A 105 6.18 -7.48 -7.07
CA VAL A 105 5.83 -6.23 -7.73
C VAL A 105 6.24 -5.08 -6.82
N ALA A 106 6.72 -4.00 -7.43
CA ALA A 106 6.82 -2.70 -6.79
C ALA A 106 5.64 -1.86 -7.25
N ALA A 107 5.01 -1.17 -6.29
CA ALA A 107 3.93 -0.24 -6.56
C ALA A 107 4.27 1.11 -5.92
N GLU A 108 4.20 2.16 -6.71
CA GLU A 108 4.48 3.52 -6.28
C GLU A 108 3.27 4.41 -6.60
N SER A 109 2.90 5.26 -5.64
CA SER A 109 1.79 6.19 -5.80
C SER A 109 1.98 7.38 -4.88
N GLU A 110 1.55 8.55 -5.32
CA GLU A 110 1.33 9.67 -4.43
C GLU A 110 0.11 9.37 -3.53
N VAL A 111 0.22 9.72 -2.26
CA VAL A 111 -0.86 9.55 -1.28
C VAL A 111 -1.08 10.88 -0.56
N GLU A 112 -2.29 11.42 -0.69
CA GLU A 112 -2.75 12.53 0.14
C GLU A 112 -3.19 11.97 1.49
N ALA A 113 -2.60 12.48 2.58
CA ALA A 113 -2.97 12.14 3.94
C ALA A 113 -3.58 13.36 4.65
N LYS A 114 -4.81 13.22 5.14
CA LYS A 114 -5.49 14.23 5.97
C LYS A 114 -5.59 13.72 7.39
N TYR A 115 -5.11 14.52 8.33
CA TYR A 115 -5.17 14.21 9.73
C TYR A 115 -6.05 15.22 10.46
N TYR A 116 -7.00 14.72 11.23
CA TYR A 116 -7.94 15.54 11.98
C TYR A 116 -7.54 15.50 13.44
N THR A 117 -7.34 16.65 14.07
CA THR A 117 -7.03 16.76 15.50
C THR A 117 -8.24 17.27 16.27
N ALA A 118 -8.38 16.86 17.52
CA ALA A 118 -9.38 17.46 18.39
C ALA A 118 -8.96 18.90 18.70
N LYS A 119 -9.84 19.87 18.45
CA LYS A 119 -9.59 21.28 18.76
C LYS A 119 -9.52 21.44 20.29
N GLY A 120 -8.34 21.69 20.86
CA GLY A 120 -8.18 21.98 22.29
C GLY A 120 -6.98 21.36 23.03
N ASN A 121 -6.14 20.53 22.39
CA ASN A 121 -4.92 19.98 22.99
C ASN A 121 -3.64 20.62 22.42
N THR A 122 -3.54 21.95 22.53
CA THR A 122 -2.28 22.70 22.43
C THR A 122 -1.98 23.34 23.75
#